data_AF-A0A830BQM1-F1
#
_entry.id   AF-A0A830BQM1-F1
#
_cell.length_a   1.000
_cell.length_b   1.000
_cell.length_c   1.000
_cell.angle_alpha   90.00
_cell.angle_beta   90.00
_cell.angle_gamma   90.00
#
_symmetry.space_group_name_H-M   'P 1'
#
loop_
_entity.id
_entity.type
_entity.pdbx_description
1 polymer ?
#
loop_
_entity_poly.entity_id
_entity_poly.type
_entity_poly.pdbx_seq_one_letter_code
_entity_poly.pdbx_strand_id
1 'polypeptide(L)'
;MITCNNVYSSLEVGKRECFSWIKERYKGPNVQFCVIGDGWEECEAAEAMRWPFVQIGIDPQPSSIHRFPGLTSADLRHYFSVVYGADEDSENSGHNDID
;
A
#
# COMPACT_ATOMS: atom_id res chain seq x y z
N MET A 1 14.67 -7.06 -6.74
CA MET A 1 14.53 -8.51 -7.03
C MET A 1 13.51 -9.07 -6.05
N ILE A 2 12.49 -9.80 -6.52
CA ILE A 2 11.50 -10.45 -5.65
C ILE A 2 12.06 -11.82 -5.25
N THR A 3 12.12 -12.11 -3.95
CA THR A 3 12.53 -13.42 -3.44
C THR A 3 11.33 -14.38 -3.43
N CYS A 4 11.55 -15.68 -3.61
CA CYS A 4 10.47 -16.68 -3.62
C CYS A 4 9.63 -16.66 -2.34
N ASN A 5 10.24 -16.35 -1.20
CA ASN A 5 9.54 -16.23 0.08
C ASN A 5 8.52 -15.08 0.12
N ASN A 6 8.55 -14.14 -0.84
CA ASN A 6 7.61 -13.03 -0.94
C ASN A 6 6.59 -13.22 -2.06
N VAL A 7 6.47 -14.43 -2.62
CA VAL A 7 5.50 -14.78 -3.66
C VAL A 7 4.41 -15.65 -3.04
N TYR A 8 3.16 -15.24 -3.20
CA TYR A 8 1.98 -15.94 -2.72
C TYR A 8 1.07 -16.28 -3.90
N SER A 9 0.60 -17.52 -3.98
CA SER A 9 -0.36 -17.94 -5.01
C SER A 9 -1.78 -17.82 -4.48
N SER A 10 -2.61 -17.02 -5.16
CA SER A 10 -4.01 -16.83 -4.82
C SER A 10 -4.96 -17.80 -5.53
N LEU A 11 -4.45 -18.78 -6.29
CA LEU A 11 -5.25 -19.63 -7.16
C LEU A 11 -6.37 -20.40 -6.42
N GLU A 12 -6.07 -20.91 -5.23
CA GLU A 12 -7.02 -21.71 -4.45
C GLU A 12 -7.73 -20.91 -3.34
N VAL A 13 -7.04 -19.91 -2.79
CA VAL A 13 -7.48 -19.20 -1.57
C VAL A 13 -7.95 -17.78 -1.81
N GLY A 14 -7.70 -17.22 -2.99
CA GLY A 14 -8.01 -15.84 -3.34
C GLY A 14 -7.03 -14.82 -2.74
N LYS A 15 -7.07 -13.59 -3.26
CA LYS A 15 -6.12 -12.51 -2.90
C LYS A 15 -6.28 -12.05 -1.45
N ARG A 16 -7.52 -12.01 -0.95
CA ARG A 16 -7.82 -11.60 0.43
C ARG A 16 -7.12 -12.47 1.46
N GLU A 17 -7.09 -13.79 1.25
CA GLU A 17 -6.40 -14.71 2.16
C GLU A 17 -4.88 -14.56 2.07
N CYS A 18 -4.32 -14.38 0.87
CA CYS A 18 -2.90 -14.03 0.74
C CYS A 18 -2.56 -12.73 1.48
N PHE A 19 -3.42 -11.71 1.43
CA PHE A 19 -3.22 -10.44 2.12
C PHE A 19 -3.25 -10.62 3.65
N SER A 20 -4.11 -11.49 4.18
CA SER A 20 -4.15 -11.79 5.61
C SER A 20 -2.83 -12.42 6.08
N TRP A 21 -2.25 -13.35 5.31
CA TRP A 21 -0.97 -13.98 5.62
C TRP A 21 0.20 -13.00 5.54
N ILE A 22 0.19 -12.10 4.55
CA ILE A 22 1.17 -11.01 4.42
C ILE A 22 1.09 -10.10 5.64
N LYS A 23 -0.13 -9.69 6.04
CA LYS A 23 -0.35 -8.85 7.22
C LYS A 23 0.18 -9.53 8.48
N GLU A 24 -0.12 -10.80 8.68
CA GLU A 24 0.30 -11.56 9.86
C GLU A 24 1.83 -11.70 9.93
N ARG A 25 2.48 -11.92 8.78
CA ARG A 25 3.94 -12.04 8.70
C ARG A 25 4.67 -10.74 8.99
N TYR A 26 4.15 -9.62 8.50
CA TYR A 26 4.80 -8.31 8.59
C TYR A 26 4.16 -7.38 9.61
N LYS A 27 3.29 -7.88 10.50
CA LYS A 27 2.64 -7.07 11.52
C LYS A 27 3.67 -6.34 12.39
N GLY A 28 3.49 -5.04 12.55
CA GLY A 28 4.35 -4.20 13.37
C GLY A 28 3.76 -2.79 13.48
N PRO A 29 4.14 -2.02 14.52
CA PRO A 29 3.56 -0.71 14.79
C PRO A 29 3.74 0.31 13.66
N ASN A 30 4.77 0.12 12.83
CA ASN A 30 5.15 1.08 11.78
C ASN A 30 5.07 0.47 10.37
N VAL A 31 4.22 -0.54 10.18
CA VAL A 31 4.05 -1.20 8.88
C VAL A 31 2.68 -0.84 8.30
N GLN A 32 2.73 -0.11 7.19
CA GLN A 32 1.58 0.21 6.34
C GLN A 32 1.66 -0.63 5.07
N PHE A 33 0.50 -1.02 4.55
CA PHE A 33 0.40 -1.85 3.35
C PHE A 33 -0.19 -1.04 2.20
N CYS A 34 0.16 -1.41 0.98
CA CYS A 34 -0.41 -0.82 -0.22
C CYS A 34 -0.64 -1.92 -1.22
N VAL A 35 -1.78 -1.90 -1.90
CA VAL A 35 -2.09 -2.84 -2.96
C VAL A 35 -1.97 -2.11 -4.28
N ILE A 36 -1.26 -2.73 -5.23
CA ILE A 36 -1.08 -2.21 -6.58
C ILE A 36 -1.56 -3.30 -7.54
N GLY A 37 -2.48 -2.96 -8.44
CA GLY A 37 -2.99 -3.90 -9.46
C GLY A 37 -4.00 -3.27 -10.40
N ASP A 38 -4.40 -4.00 -11.43
CA ASP A 38 -5.31 -3.55 -12.50
C ASP A 38 -6.73 -4.11 -12.35
N GLY A 39 -6.89 -5.16 -11.56
CA GLY A 39 -8.10 -5.94 -11.42
C GLY A 39 -8.96 -5.62 -10.19
N TRP A 40 -10.20 -6.10 -10.28
CA TRP A 40 -11.21 -5.96 -9.24
C TRP A 40 -10.94 -6.83 -8.00
N GLU A 41 -10.34 -8.02 -8.17
CA GLU A 41 -10.10 -8.96 -7.06
C GLU A 41 -9.13 -8.39 -6.02
N GLU A 42 -8.08 -7.72 -6.46
CA GLU A 42 -7.12 -7.06 -5.57
C GLU A 42 -7.68 -5.79 -4.94
N CYS A 43 -8.56 -5.07 -5.66
CA CYS A 43 -9.27 -3.91 -5.13
C CYS A 43 -10.19 -4.32 -3.98
N GLU A 44 -11.04 -5.32 -4.19
CA GLU A 44 -11.96 -5.84 -3.17
C GLU A 44 -11.18 -6.36 -1.94
N ALA A 45 -10.08 -7.07 -2.16
CA ALA A 45 -9.22 -7.53 -1.08
C ALA A 45 -8.56 -6.36 -0.33
N ALA A 46 -8.13 -5.29 -1.02
CA ALA A 46 -7.56 -4.10 -0.39
C ALA A 46 -8.58 -3.39 0.49
N GLU A 47 -9.81 -3.23 -0.01
CA GLU A 47 -10.93 -2.63 0.73
C GLU A 47 -11.23 -3.42 2.00
N ALA A 48 -11.33 -4.74 1.90
CA ALA A 48 -11.54 -5.61 3.06
C ALA A 48 -10.44 -5.49 4.11
N MET A 49 -9.20 -5.22 3.67
CA MET A 49 -8.03 -5.05 4.54
C MET A 49 -7.86 -3.61 5.06
N ARG A 50 -8.65 -2.65 4.55
CA ARG A 50 -8.48 -1.20 4.74
C ARG A 50 -7.10 -0.73 4.33
N TRP A 51 -6.65 -1.16 3.15
CA TRP A 51 -5.38 -0.79 2.55
C TRP A 51 -5.63 0.10 1.34
N PRO A 52 -4.82 1.15 1.12
CA PRO A 52 -4.90 1.92 -0.10
C PRO A 52 -4.64 1.04 -1.33
N PHE A 53 -5.46 1.25 -2.34
CA PHE A 53 -5.38 0.57 -3.64
C PHE A 53 -4.94 1.56 -4.72
N VAL A 54 -3.86 1.22 -5.42
CA VAL A 54 -3.33 1.98 -6.55
C VAL A 54 -3.64 1.20 -7.82
N GLN A 55 -4.60 1.69 -8.58
CA GLN A 55 -4.97 1.10 -9.85
C GLN A 55 -3.90 1.38 -10.91
N ILE A 56 -3.38 0.32 -11.54
CA ILE A 56 -2.53 0.45 -12.73
C ILE A 56 -3.39 0.20 -13.97
N GLY A 57 -3.48 1.21 -14.85
CA GLY A 57 -4.11 1.07 -16.15
C GLY A 57 -3.11 0.54 -17.16
N ILE A 58 -3.47 -0.51 -17.91
CA ILE A 58 -2.74 -0.88 -19.12
C ILE A 58 -3.40 -0.13 -20.27
N ASP A 59 -2.82 1.00 -20.65
CA ASP A 59 -3.18 1.63 -21.92
C ASP A 59 -2.64 0.75 -23.07
N PRO A 60 -3.50 0.21 -23.96
CA PRO A 60 -3.07 -0.62 -25.08
C PRO A 60 -2.32 0.15 -26.17
N GLN A 61 -2.19 1.48 -26.05
CA GLN A 61 -1.53 2.29 -27.06
C GLN A 61 0.01 2.08 -27.05
N PRO A 62 0.62 1.67 -28.17
CA PRO A 62 2.03 1.24 -28.23
C PRO A 62 3.05 2.36 -27.98
N SER A 63 2.61 3.61 -27.81
CA SER A 63 3.43 4.80 -27.59
C SER A 63 3.27 5.43 -26.20
N SER A 64 2.44 4.89 -25.31
CA SER A 64 2.35 5.41 -23.93
C SER A 64 3.45 4.79 -23.07
N ILE A 65 4.44 5.62 -22.74
CA ILE A 65 5.60 5.28 -21.91
C ILE A 65 5.21 5.00 -20.43
N HIS A 66 3.92 5.05 -20.09
CA HIS A 66 3.44 5.07 -18.71
C HIS A 66 2.66 3.82 -18.33
N ARG A 67 3.35 2.66 -18.35
CA ARG A 67 2.86 1.39 -17.77
C ARG A 67 2.64 1.47 -16.24
N PHE A 68 3.21 2.51 -15.62
CA PHE A 68 2.79 3.08 -14.33
C PHE A 68 2.51 4.56 -14.61
N PRO A 69 1.35 5.11 -14.23
CA PRO A 69 1.09 6.54 -14.38
C PRO A 69 1.92 7.29 -13.35
N GLY A 70 3.20 7.56 -13.63
CA GLY A 70 4.01 8.52 -12.87
C GLY A 70 3.94 8.40 -11.35
N LEU A 71 3.71 7.20 -10.80
CA LEU A 71 3.42 7.03 -9.37
C LEU A 71 4.64 7.46 -8.56
N THR A 72 4.54 8.64 -7.96
CA THR A 72 5.63 9.20 -7.16
C THR A 72 5.49 8.76 -5.71
N SER A 73 6.57 8.92 -4.95
CA SER A 73 6.50 8.75 -3.50
C SER A 73 5.54 9.74 -2.83
N ALA A 74 5.26 10.89 -3.46
CA ALA A 74 4.30 11.86 -2.94
C ALA A 74 2.86 11.36 -3.09
N ASP A 75 2.53 10.73 -4.22
CA ASP A 75 1.20 10.14 -4.45
C ASP A 75 0.92 9.01 -3.45
N LEU A 76 1.91 8.15 -3.22
CA LEU A 76 1.83 7.08 -2.21
C LEU A 76 1.63 7.65 -0.80
N ARG A 77 2.38 8.68 -0.41
CA ARG A 77 2.19 9.36 0.89
C ARG A 77 0.78 9.92 1.04
N HIS A 78 0.23 10.53 -0.02
CA HIS A 78 -1.13 11.03 0.00
C HIS A 78 -2.14 9.90 0.22
N TYR A 79 -2.04 8.80 -0.53
CA TYR A 79 -2.94 7.65 -0.35
C TYR A 79 -2.84 7.03 1.03
N PHE A 80 -1.62 6.94 1.59
CA PHE A 80 -1.43 6.50 2.97
C PHE A 80 -2.10 7.43 3.97
N SER A 81 -1.94 8.75 3.82
CA SER A 81 -2.58 9.72 4.72
C SER A 81 -4.11 9.63 4.73
N VAL A 82 -4.71 9.30 3.59
CA VAL A 82 -6.17 9.17 3.46
C VAL A 82 -6.69 7.91 4.16
N VAL A 83 -5.97 6.79 4.05
CA VAL A 83 -6.45 5.49 4.57
C VAL A 83 -6.00 5.25 6.01
N TYR A 84 -4.78 5.64 6.36
CA TYR A 84 -4.18 5.40 7.67
C TYR A 84 -4.22 6.63 8.59
N GLY A 85 -4.53 7.81 8.06
CA GLY A 85 -4.38 9.08 8.77
C GLY A 85 -3.00 9.70 8.51
N ALA A 86 -2.88 11.02 8.69
CA ALA A 86 -1.58 11.67 8.72
C ALA A 86 -0.83 11.20 9.98
N ASP A 87 0.46 10.91 9.84
CA ASP A 87 1.31 10.73 11.01
C ASP A 87 1.28 12.03 11.81
N GLU A 88 0.61 12.04 12.96
CA GLU A 88 0.82 13.06 13.98
C GLU A 88 2.22 12.82 14.54
N ASP A 89 3.24 13.31 13.84
CA ASP A 89 4.55 13.51 14.45
C ASP A 89 4.32 14.35 15.69
N SER A 90 4.43 13.72 16.86
CA SER A 90 4.44 14.40 18.14
C SER A 90 5.66 15.33 18.19
N GLU A 91 5.50 16.55 17.68
CA GLU A 91 6.29 17.70 18.09
C GLU A 91 5.87 18.08 19.53
N ASN A 92 6.12 17.20 20.51
CA ASN A 92 6.18 17.64 21.89
C ASN A 92 7.61 18.10 22.19
N SER A 93 7.97 19.28 21.68
CA SER A 93 9.07 20.08 22.21
C SER A 93 8.53 21.36 22.86
N GLY A 94 7.54 21.21 23.75
CA GLY A 94 7.03 22.29 24.59
C GLY A 94 7.87 22.49 25.84
N HIS A 95 8.89 23.35 25.73
CA HIS A 95 9.39 24.31 26.73
C HIS A 95 9.64 23.83 28.18
N ASN A 96 10.90 23.56 28.50
CA ASN A 96 11.43 23.66 29.87
C ASN A 96 12.66 24.57 29.84
N ASP A 97 12.44 25.89 29.89
CA ASP A 97 13.48 26.82 30.33
C ASP A 97 12.97 27.48 31.62
N ILE A 98 13.56 27.01 32.72
CA ILE A 98 13.60 27.68 34.01
C ILE A 98 14.83 28.58 33.96
N ASP A 99 14.62 29.90 34.06
CA ASP A 99 15.56 30.83 34.68
C ASP A 99 14.76 31.92 35.43
#